data_AF-A0A416EVI8-F1
#
_entry.id   AF-A0A416EVI8-F1
#
_cell.length_a   1.000
_cell.length_b   1.000
_cell.length_c   1.000
_cell.angle_alpha   90.00
_cell.angle_beta   90.00
_cell.angle_gamma   90.00
#
_symmetry.space_group_name_H-M   'P 1'
#
loop_
_entity.id
_entity.type
_entity.pdbx_description
1 polymer ?
#
loop_
_entity_poly.entity_id
_entity_poly.type
_entity_poly.pdbx_seq_one_letter_code
_entity_poly.pdbx_strand_id
1 'polypeptide(L)'
;MKIAAAIEKMTDFYKGNIHDIYHFLKVWAFAKNIGEAEGLDPKTQETLEMAAVVHDIACPLCREKYGNTSGKHQEEESAPLVAEFFKDVPAGELDVERITWLVTHHHTYTNVEGMDYQILLEADFLVNAGESEYSKQAIENFCRKVFRTEAGTHLLKSMFPEKE
;
A
#
# COMPACT_ATOMS: atom_id res chain seq x y z
N MET A 1 11.88 -14.09 -3.89
CA MET A 1 11.34 -14.13 -2.50
C MET A 1 9.82 -14.38 -2.55
N LYS A 2 9.23 -15.15 -1.63
CA LYS A 2 7.76 -15.37 -1.56
C LYS A 2 7.07 -14.30 -0.71
N ILE A 3 5.80 -13.98 -1.02
CA ILE A 3 4.97 -13.02 -0.25
C ILE A 3 4.95 -13.34 1.25
N ALA A 4 4.76 -14.60 1.63
CA ALA A 4 4.76 -15.00 3.04
C ALA A 4 6.07 -14.65 3.78
N ALA A 5 7.22 -14.80 3.11
CA ALA A 5 8.51 -14.44 3.68
C ALA A 5 8.68 -12.90 3.81
N ALA A 6 8.11 -12.12 2.88
CA ALA A 6 8.07 -10.67 3.00
C ALA A 6 7.18 -10.23 4.17
N ILE A 7 6.01 -10.86 4.36
CA ILE A 7 5.11 -10.59 5.49
C ILE A 7 5.79 -10.88 6.83
N GLU A 8 6.45 -12.04 6.96
CA GLU A 8 7.23 -12.39 8.17
C GLU A 8 8.32 -11.35 8.44
N LYS A 9 9.14 -11.04 7.42
CA LYS A 9 10.22 -10.07 7.53
C LYS A 9 9.72 -8.67 7.91
N MET A 10 8.60 -8.23 7.34
CA MET A 10 8.00 -6.93 7.65
C MET A 10 7.38 -6.90 9.06
N THR A 11 6.80 -8.01 9.50
CA THR A 11 6.29 -8.16 10.87
C THR A 11 7.42 -8.04 11.90
N ASP A 12 8.55 -8.70 11.63
CA ASP A 12 9.76 -8.59 12.47
C ASP A 12 10.34 -7.17 12.46
N PHE A 13 10.33 -6.49 11.30
CA PHE A 13 10.80 -5.11 11.14
C PHE A 13 10.05 -4.14 12.06
N TYR A 14 8.74 -4.29 12.21
CA TYR A 14 7.91 -3.43 13.07
C TYR A 14 8.09 -3.67 14.58
N LYS A 15 8.84 -4.70 15.01
CA LYS A 15 9.26 -4.92 16.41
C LYS A 15 8.11 -4.83 17.43
N GLY A 16 6.96 -5.39 17.09
CA GLY A 16 5.78 -5.41 17.96
C GLY A 16 4.87 -4.18 17.88
N ASN A 17 5.08 -3.28 16.92
CA ASN A 17 4.08 -2.26 16.60
C ASN A 17 2.88 -2.89 15.89
N ILE A 18 1.90 -3.35 16.67
CA ILE A 18 0.70 -4.05 16.18
C ILE A 18 -0.11 -3.20 15.22
N HIS A 19 -0.14 -1.88 15.41
CA HIS A 19 -0.89 -0.99 14.53
C HIS A 19 -0.33 -1.05 13.10
N ASP A 20 0.97 -0.79 12.93
CA ASP A 20 1.62 -0.83 11.62
C ASP A 20 1.56 -2.24 11.00
N ILE A 21 1.71 -3.30 11.83
CA ILE A 21 1.58 -4.69 11.37
C ILE A 21 0.18 -4.97 10.81
N TYR A 22 -0.87 -4.59 11.54
CA TYR A 22 -2.25 -4.80 11.08
C TYR A 22 -2.61 -3.93 9.90
N HIS A 23 -2.07 -2.72 9.83
CA HIS A 23 -2.27 -1.82 8.71
C HIS A 23 -1.77 -2.47 7.40
N PHE A 24 -0.48 -2.82 7.31
CA PHE A 24 0.06 -3.38 6.06
C PHE A 24 -0.61 -4.71 5.68
N LEU A 25 -0.98 -5.54 6.67
CA LEU A 25 -1.67 -6.82 6.40
C LEU A 25 -3.04 -6.60 5.75
N LYS A 26 -3.81 -5.61 6.21
CA LYS A 26 -5.08 -5.24 5.59
C LYS A 26 -4.88 -4.66 4.19
N VAL A 27 -3.90 -3.77 4.02
CA VAL A 27 -3.58 -3.15 2.72
C VAL A 27 -3.18 -4.24 1.72
N TRP A 28 -2.28 -5.15 2.10
CA TRP A 28 -1.90 -6.30 1.27
C TRP A 28 -3.12 -7.17 0.91
N ALA A 29 -3.99 -7.48 1.86
CA ALA A 29 -5.17 -8.30 1.60
C ALA A 29 -6.14 -7.63 0.60
N PHE A 30 -6.36 -6.32 0.73
CA PHE A 30 -7.17 -5.56 -0.24
C PHE A 30 -6.49 -5.48 -1.59
N ALA A 31 -5.20 -5.14 -1.65
CA ALA A 31 -4.44 -5.06 -2.89
C ALA A 31 -4.45 -6.41 -3.64
N LYS A 32 -4.26 -7.52 -2.92
CA LYS A 32 -4.35 -8.86 -3.47
C LYS A 32 -5.72 -9.12 -4.11
N ASN A 33 -6.79 -8.90 -3.35
CA ASN A 33 -8.15 -9.14 -3.80
C ASN A 33 -8.52 -8.30 -5.02
N ILE A 34 -8.25 -6.99 -4.95
CA ILE A 34 -8.55 -6.06 -6.06
C ILE A 34 -7.73 -6.46 -7.29
N GLY A 35 -6.43 -6.74 -7.15
CA GLY A 35 -5.59 -7.16 -8.26
C GLY A 35 -6.08 -8.43 -8.98
N GLU A 36 -6.47 -9.45 -8.20
CA GLU A 36 -7.04 -10.67 -8.78
C GLU A 36 -8.41 -10.43 -9.43
N ALA A 37 -9.25 -9.60 -8.83
CA ALA A 37 -10.57 -9.25 -9.37
C ALA A 37 -10.50 -8.42 -10.66
N GLU A 38 -9.51 -7.53 -10.77
CA GLU A 38 -9.23 -6.72 -11.96
C GLU A 38 -8.42 -7.48 -13.02
N GLY A 39 -8.03 -8.72 -12.74
CA GLY A 39 -7.37 -9.60 -13.71
C GLY A 39 -5.91 -9.22 -14.00
N LEU A 40 -5.17 -8.74 -13.00
CA LEU A 40 -3.73 -8.53 -13.14
C LEU A 40 -3.01 -9.81 -13.57
N ASP A 41 -2.00 -9.67 -14.43
CA ASP A 41 -1.12 -10.78 -14.75
C ASP A 41 -0.28 -11.17 -13.52
N PRO A 42 0.21 -12.42 -13.44
CA PRO A 42 0.91 -12.91 -12.25
C PRO A 42 2.12 -12.08 -11.83
N LYS A 43 2.84 -11.47 -12.78
CA LYS A 43 4.03 -10.67 -12.46
C LYS A 43 3.63 -9.32 -11.86
N THR A 44 2.66 -8.64 -12.47
CA THR A 44 2.14 -7.37 -11.94
C THR A 44 1.47 -7.58 -10.57
N GLN A 45 0.76 -8.69 -10.39
CA GLN A 45 0.18 -9.09 -9.10
C GLN A 45 1.26 -9.29 -8.03
N GLU A 46 2.34 -10.01 -8.33
CA GLU A 46 3.44 -10.21 -7.39
C GLU A 46 4.12 -8.88 -7.00
N THR A 47 4.35 -8.00 -7.98
CA THR A 47 4.90 -6.66 -7.75
C THR A 47 3.98 -5.82 -6.85
N LEU A 48 2.68 -5.81 -7.11
CA LEU A 48 1.68 -5.11 -6.29
C LEU A 48 1.66 -5.65 -4.86
N GLU A 49 1.57 -6.97 -4.70
CA GLU A 49 1.50 -7.58 -3.37
C GLU A 49 2.79 -7.31 -2.57
N MET A 50 3.97 -7.40 -3.19
CA MET A 50 5.24 -7.04 -2.53
C MET A 50 5.27 -5.56 -2.14
N ALA A 51 4.85 -4.65 -3.02
CA ALA A 51 4.79 -3.23 -2.74
C ALA A 51 3.82 -2.93 -1.59
N ALA A 52 2.64 -3.55 -1.56
CA ALA A 52 1.66 -3.38 -0.49
C ALA A 52 2.19 -3.85 0.88
N VAL A 53 3.01 -4.91 0.92
CA VAL A 53 3.65 -5.37 2.17
C VAL A 53 4.61 -4.32 2.73
N VAL A 54 5.35 -3.60 1.87
CA VAL A 54 6.41 -2.69 2.30
C VAL A 54 6.10 -1.19 2.10
N HIS A 55 4.88 -0.83 1.69
CA HIS A 55 4.55 0.55 1.30
C HIS A 55 4.86 1.58 2.42
N ASP A 56 4.61 1.19 3.67
CA ASP A 56 4.79 2.02 4.86
C ASP A 56 6.10 1.70 5.62
N ILE A 57 7.13 1.18 4.94
CA ILE A 57 8.40 0.81 5.60
C ILE A 57 9.10 2.01 6.27
N ALA A 58 8.86 3.22 5.79
CA ALA A 58 9.41 4.44 6.35
C ALA A 58 8.66 4.97 7.58
N CYS A 59 7.47 4.46 7.92
CA CYS A 59 6.67 4.93 9.05
C CYS A 59 7.46 5.01 10.37
N PRO A 60 8.18 3.94 10.81
CA PRO A 60 8.93 3.99 12.06
C PRO A 60 10.05 5.04 12.06
N LEU A 61 10.79 5.13 10.95
CA LEU A 61 11.85 6.12 10.78
C LEU A 61 11.30 7.55 10.78
N CYS A 62 10.18 7.79 10.08
CA CYS A 62 9.55 9.11 10.05
C CYS A 62 9.06 9.52 11.45
N ARG A 63 8.47 8.57 12.19
CA ARG A 63 8.01 8.81 13.57
C ARG A 63 9.17 9.20 14.48
N GLU A 64 10.33 8.54 14.36
CA GLU A 64 11.55 8.86 15.13
C GLU A 64 12.18 10.19 14.69
N LYS A 65 12.33 10.42 13.39
CA LYS A 65 13.08 11.54 12.81
C LYS A 65 12.29 12.85 12.80
N TYR A 66 10.99 12.79 12.55
CA TYR A 66 10.12 13.95 12.31
C TYR A 66 8.97 14.09 13.33
N GLY A 67 8.79 13.11 14.22
CA GLY A 67 7.70 13.11 15.20
C GLY A 67 6.31 12.86 14.59
N ASN A 68 6.23 12.48 13.32
CA ASN A 68 5.00 12.18 12.59
C ASN A 68 5.29 11.22 11.42
N THR A 69 4.23 10.72 10.78
CA THR A 69 4.31 9.79 9.63
C THR A 69 3.72 10.43 8.38
N SER A 70 4.06 11.69 8.09
CA SER A 70 3.53 12.36 6.90
C SER A 70 3.95 11.65 5.62
N GLY A 71 3.00 11.48 4.69
CA GLY A 71 3.25 10.72 3.47
C GLY A 71 4.42 11.21 2.62
N LYS A 72 4.64 12.53 2.57
CA LYS A 72 5.79 13.11 1.89
C LYS A 72 7.13 12.61 2.44
N HIS A 73 7.28 12.56 3.77
CA HIS A 73 8.51 12.05 4.38
C HIS A 73 8.64 10.53 4.20
N GLN A 74 7.53 9.80 4.18
CA GLN A 74 7.57 8.38 3.86
C GLN A 74 8.15 8.14 2.46
N GLU A 75 7.66 8.87 1.46
CA GLU A 75 8.14 8.79 0.08
C GLU A 75 9.63 9.16 -0.04
N GLU A 76 10.08 10.21 0.67
CA GLU A 76 11.47 10.67 0.70
C GLU A 76 12.45 9.66 1.32
N GLU A 77 12.02 8.93 2.36
CA GLU A 77 12.90 8.05 3.14
C GLU A 77 12.80 6.56 2.75
N SER A 78 11.79 6.16 1.96
CA SER A 78 11.53 4.73 1.71
C SER A 78 12.56 4.03 0.84
N ALA A 79 13.11 4.69 -0.18
CA ALA A 79 14.02 4.07 -1.14
C ALA A 79 15.19 3.27 -0.51
N PRO A 80 15.99 3.84 0.41
CA PRO A 80 17.07 3.08 1.06
C PRO A 80 16.56 1.92 1.94
N LEU A 81 15.38 2.05 2.55
CA LEU A 81 14.78 0.99 3.38
C LEU A 81 14.30 -0.18 2.53
N VAL A 82 13.67 0.09 1.38
CA VAL A 82 13.25 -0.93 0.41
C VAL A 82 14.47 -1.66 -0.15
N ALA A 83 15.53 -0.94 -0.50
CA ALA A 83 16.77 -1.54 -1.00
C ALA A 83 17.39 -2.50 0.03
N GLU A 84 17.45 -2.10 1.31
CA GLU A 84 17.93 -2.95 2.40
C GLU A 84 16.99 -4.15 2.63
N PHE A 85 15.67 -3.95 2.55
CA PHE A 85 14.69 -5.01 2.73
C PHE A 85 14.84 -6.13 1.68
N PHE A 86 15.17 -5.78 0.42
CA PHE A 86 15.30 -6.75 -0.67
C PHE A 86 16.75 -7.12 -1.02
N LYS A 87 17.75 -6.69 -0.26
CA LYS A 87 19.18 -6.88 -0.59
C LYS A 87 19.62 -8.33 -0.87
N ASP A 88 18.97 -9.30 -0.22
CA ASP A 88 19.30 -10.73 -0.32
C ASP A 88 18.46 -11.43 -1.40
N VAL A 89 17.60 -10.71 -2.13
CA VAL A 89 16.82 -11.26 -3.24
C VAL A 89 17.70 -11.28 -4.51
N PRO A 90 17.89 -12.45 -5.14
CA PRO A 90 18.65 -12.53 -6.39
C PRO A 90 18.07 -11.64 -7.50
N ALA A 91 18.96 -11.05 -8.29
CA ALA A 91 18.57 -10.20 -9.41
C ALA A 91 17.66 -10.94 -10.40
N GLY A 92 16.55 -10.31 -10.79
CA GLY A 92 15.57 -10.88 -11.72
C GLY A 92 14.48 -11.74 -11.08
N GLU A 93 14.57 -12.05 -9.77
CA GLU A 93 13.46 -12.72 -9.07
C GLU A 93 12.28 -11.79 -8.81
N LEU A 94 12.53 -10.52 -8.53
CA LEU A 94 11.52 -9.50 -8.29
C LEU A 94 11.85 -8.23 -9.06
N ASP A 95 10.81 -7.49 -9.44
CA ASP A 95 10.94 -6.15 -9.99
C ASP A 95 11.11 -5.12 -8.86
N VAL A 96 12.27 -5.17 -8.18
CA VAL A 96 12.56 -4.31 -7.03
C VAL A 96 12.54 -2.83 -7.41
N GLU A 97 12.87 -2.50 -8.66
CA GLU A 97 12.78 -1.13 -9.18
C GLU A 97 11.33 -0.65 -9.21
N ARG A 98 10.40 -1.43 -9.78
CA ARG A 98 8.98 -1.07 -9.76
C ARG A 98 8.40 -1.05 -8.36
N ILE A 99 8.76 -2.01 -7.50
CA ILE A 99 8.35 -2.02 -6.08
C ILE A 99 8.81 -0.73 -5.39
N THR A 100 10.08 -0.36 -5.53
CA THR A 100 10.63 0.86 -4.95
C THR A 100 9.89 2.09 -5.47
N TRP A 101 9.61 2.14 -6.78
CA TRP A 101 8.87 3.25 -7.37
C TRP A 101 7.46 3.36 -6.79
N LEU A 102 6.71 2.26 -6.65
CA LEU A 102 5.38 2.27 -6.05
C LEU A 102 5.42 2.79 -4.61
N VAL A 103 6.37 2.29 -3.81
CA VAL A 103 6.55 2.68 -2.41
C VAL A 103 6.94 4.16 -2.28
N THR A 104 7.74 4.71 -3.19
CA THR A 104 8.14 6.14 -3.13
C THR A 104 7.12 7.09 -3.74
N HIS A 105 5.96 6.60 -4.19
CA HIS A 105 4.90 7.42 -4.80
C HIS A 105 3.50 7.10 -4.26
N HIS A 106 3.35 6.24 -3.24
CA HIS A 106 2.03 5.78 -2.76
C HIS A 106 1.20 6.85 -2.03
N HIS A 107 1.73 8.05 -1.82
CA HIS A 107 0.96 9.21 -1.33
C HIS A 107 0.84 10.32 -2.39
N THR A 108 1.27 10.04 -3.62
CA THR A 108 1.10 10.90 -4.79
C THR A 108 -0.15 10.45 -5.56
N TYR A 109 -1.12 11.34 -5.76
CA TYR A 109 -2.41 11.00 -6.38
C TYR A 109 -2.59 11.59 -7.79
N THR A 110 -1.49 12.04 -8.40
CA THR A 110 -1.48 12.67 -9.73
C THR A 110 -0.67 11.81 -10.69
N ASN A 111 -1.08 11.78 -11.97
CA ASN A 111 -0.41 10.98 -13.00
C ASN A 111 -0.26 9.51 -12.60
N VAL A 112 -1.34 8.93 -12.08
CA VAL A 112 -1.38 7.52 -11.65
C VAL A 112 -1.33 6.64 -12.90
N GLU A 113 -0.15 6.09 -13.18
CA GLU A 113 0.12 5.20 -14.31
C GLU A 113 0.45 3.78 -13.82
N GLY A 114 -0.27 2.81 -14.38
CA GLY A 114 -0.17 1.40 -14.00
C GLY A 114 -1.30 0.96 -13.05
N MET A 115 -1.84 -0.23 -13.32
CA MET A 115 -2.94 -0.79 -12.53
C MET A 115 -2.49 -1.19 -11.12
N ASP A 116 -1.25 -1.67 -10.97
CA ASP A 116 -0.60 -1.90 -9.68
C ASP A 116 -0.56 -0.62 -8.82
N TYR A 117 -0.19 0.51 -9.41
CA TYR A 117 -0.16 1.78 -8.70
C TYR A 117 -1.55 2.23 -8.27
N GLN A 118 -2.51 2.18 -9.20
CA GLN A 118 -3.90 2.51 -8.92
C GLN A 118 -4.46 1.66 -7.77
N ILE A 119 -4.20 0.36 -7.77
CA ILE A 119 -4.70 -0.56 -6.75
C ILE A 119 -4.02 -0.32 -5.41
N LEU A 120 -2.72 -0.04 -5.38
CA LEU A 120 -2.02 0.27 -4.12
C LEU A 120 -2.64 1.48 -3.42
N LEU A 121 -2.90 2.56 -4.18
CA LEU A 121 -3.54 3.78 -3.65
C LEU A 121 -4.94 3.51 -3.11
N GLU A 122 -5.73 2.71 -3.83
CA GLU A 122 -7.10 2.37 -3.42
C GLU A 122 -7.10 1.47 -2.18
N ALA A 123 -6.23 0.45 -2.13
CA ALA A 123 -6.12 -0.48 -1.02
C ALA A 123 -5.67 0.22 0.27
N ASP A 124 -4.66 1.09 0.19
CA ASP A 124 -4.21 1.92 1.31
C ASP A 124 -5.34 2.85 1.79
N PHE A 125 -6.03 3.52 0.87
CA PHE A 125 -7.15 4.38 1.23
C PHE A 125 -8.30 3.62 1.93
N LEU A 126 -8.65 2.42 1.49
CA LEU A 126 -9.70 1.60 2.12
C LEU A 126 -9.39 1.34 3.60
N VAL A 127 -8.13 1.02 3.92
CA VAL A 127 -7.69 0.79 5.30
C VAL A 127 -7.67 2.08 6.08
N ASN A 128 -7.07 3.14 5.52
CA ASN A 128 -7.01 4.46 6.15
C ASN A 128 -8.40 5.01 6.50
N ALA A 129 -9.37 4.88 5.60
CA ALA A 129 -10.74 5.31 5.83
C ALA A 129 -11.47 4.49 6.91
N GLY A 130 -11.08 3.22 7.13
CA GLY A 130 -11.64 2.38 8.18
C GLY A 130 -10.96 2.56 9.54
N GLU A 131 -9.68 2.93 9.55
CA GLU A 131 -8.91 3.21 10.77
C GLU A 131 -9.06 4.65 11.25
N SER A 132 -9.48 5.55 10.36
CA SER A 132 -9.70 6.97 10.65
C SER A 132 -11.18 7.32 10.71
N GLU A 133 -11.52 8.38 11.46
CA GLU A 133 -12.87 8.95 11.50
C GLU A 133 -13.14 9.89 10.31
N TYR A 134 -12.88 9.43 9.08
CA TYR A 134 -13.16 10.26 7.90
C TYR A 134 -14.65 10.53 7.75
N SER A 135 -14.99 11.78 7.40
CA SER A 135 -16.37 12.12 7.08
C SER A 135 -16.80 11.43 5.79
N LYS A 136 -18.09 11.09 5.69
CA LYS A 136 -18.67 10.51 4.47
C LYS A 136 -18.34 11.34 3.23
N GLN A 137 -18.43 12.66 3.36
CA GLN A 137 -18.10 13.59 2.28
C GLN A 137 -16.62 13.51 1.86
N ALA A 138 -15.70 13.31 2.79
CA ALA A 138 -14.28 13.11 2.48
C ALA A 138 -14.06 11.81 1.69
N ILE A 139 -14.70 10.71 2.12
CA ILE A 139 -14.65 9.41 1.43
C ILE A 139 -15.21 9.51 0.01
N GLU A 140 -16.40 10.09 -0.16
CA GLU A 140 -17.03 10.31 -1.47
C GLU A 140 -16.17 11.20 -2.39
N ASN A 141 -15.58 12.25 -1.83
CA ASN A 141 -14.66 13.12 -2.57
C ASN A 141 -13.41 12.40 -3.05
N PHE A 142 -12.80 11.59 -2.18
CA PHE A 142 -11.62 10.83 -2.52
C PHE A 142 -11.94 9.75 -3.56
N CYS A 143 -13.05 9.02 -3.38
CA CYS A 143 -13.55 8.05 -4.36
C CYS A 143 -13.63 8.66 -5.76
N ARG A 144 -14.29 9.82 -5.92
CA ARG A 144 -14.42 10.48 -7.22
C ARG A 144 -13.07 10.87 -7.82
N LYS A 145 -12.14 11.33 -6.98
CA LYS A 145 -10.85 11.85 -7.43
C LYS A 145 -9.84 10.76 -7.76
N VAL A 146 -9.80 9.69 -6.98
CA VAL A 146 -8.72 8.71 -7.01
C VAL A 146 -9.17 7.33 -7.48
N PHE A 147 -10.32 6.81 -7.04
CA PHE A 147 -10.72 5.44 -7.37
C PHE A 147 -11.06 5.27 -8.85
N ARG A 148 -10.54 4.22 -9.48
CA ARG A 148 -10.73 3.85 -10.88
C ARG A 148 -11.06 2.38 -11.08
N THR A 149 -10.66 1.48 -10.18
CA THR A 149 -10.98 0.05 -10.31
C THR A 149 -12.44 -0.23 -9.97
N GLU A 150 -13.05 -1.20 -10.65
CA GLU A 150 -14.42 -1.61 -10.36
C GLU A 150 -14.50 -2.29 -8.99
N ALA A 151 -13.55 -3.19 -8.70
CA ALA A 151 -13.45 -3.93 -7.46
C ALA A 151 -13.18 -3.01 -6.26
N GLY A 152 -12.22 -2.09 -6.34
CA GLY A 152 -11.94 -1.13 -5.27
C GLY A 152 -13.12 -0.19 -5.02
N THR A 153 -13.79 0.28 -6.06
CA THR A 153 -15.01 1.12 -5.94
C THR A 153 -16.14 0.35 -5.26
N HIS A 154 -16.32 -0.93 -5.62
CA HIS A 154 -17.33 -1.80 -5.01
C HIS A 154 -17.06 -2.03 -3.52
N LEU A 155 -15.80 -2.32 -3.15
CA LEU A 155 -15.40 -2.51 -1.76
C LEU A 155 -15.62 -1.24 -0.93
N LEU A 156 -15.23 -0.06 -1.47
CA LEU A 156 -15.43 1.21 -0.80
C LEU A 156 -16.91 1.46 -0.46
N LYS A 157 -17.80 1.27 -1.44
CA LYS A 157 -19.25 1.44 -1.24
C LYS A 157 -19.83 0.44 -0.25
N SER A 158 -19.28 -0.77 -0.20
CA SER A 158 -19.73 -1.81 0.72
C SER A 158 -19.27 -1.54 2.16
N MET A 159 -18.06 -1.01 2.34
CA MET A 159 -17.52 -0.63 3.64
C MET A 159 -18.18 0.64 4.20
N PHE A 160 -18.53 1.58 3.31
CA PHE A 160 -19.07 2.88 3.68
C PHE A 160 -20.39 3.17 2.94
N PRO A 161 -21.46 2.41 3.23
CA PRO A 161 -22.73 2.56 2.52
C PRO A 161 -23.35 3.94 2.76
N GLU A 162 -24.05 4.44 1.75
CA GLU A 162 -24.95 5.57 1.96
C GLU A 162 -26.11 5.14 2.87
N LYS A 163 -26.33 5.85 3.98
CA LYS A 163 -27.56 5.68 4.75
C LYS A 163 -28.71 6.28 3.95
N GLU A 164 -29.79 5.50 3.81
CA GLU A 164 -31.10 5.97 3.30
C GLU A 164 -31.62 7.18 4.09
#